data_AF-A0A658NII8-F1
#
_entry.id   AF-A0A658NII8-F1
#
_cell.length_a   1.000
_cell.length_b   1.000
_cell.length_c   1.000
_cell.angle_alpha   90.00
_cell.angle_beta   90.00
_cell.angle_gamma   90.00
#
_symmetry.space_group_name_H-M   'P 1'
#
loop_
_entity.id
_entity.type
_entity.pdbx_description
1 polymer ?
#
loop_
_entity_poly.entity_id
_entity_poly.type
_entity_poly.pdbx_seq_one_letter_code
_entity_poly.pdbx_strand_id
1 'polypeptide(L)' 'MKYIFFGGKGGVGKTVMAGTAALWAAKQGKRTLLASTNPVHSLSNLLEHDVFGKVAVVCDEKLCHAFEIDTHDTIERS' A
#
# COMPACT_ATOMS: atom_id res chain seq x y z
N MET A 1 6.52 16.30 -2.89
CA MET A 1 6.44 15.48 -1.66
C MET A 1 6.89 14.07 -2.02
N LYS A 2 7.90 13.53 -1.34
CA LYS A 2 8.55 12.26 -1.72
C LYS A 2 8.04 11.06 -0.91
N TYR A 3 7.61 11.28 0.34
CA TYR A 3 7.09 10.26 1.24
C TYR A 3 5.91 10.80 2.06
N ILE A 4 4.92 9.95 2.35
CA ILE A 4 3.78 10.23 3.21
C ILE A 4 3.57 9.00 4.11
N PHE A 5 3.57 9.20 5.42
CA PHE A 5 3.40 8.11 6.38
C PHE A 5 2.04 8.21 7.07
N PHE A 6 1.33 7.08 7.15
CA PHE A 6 0.05 6.96 7.83
C PHE A 6 0.23 6.13 9.11
N GLY A 7 0.21 6.78 10.27
CA GLY A 7 0.37 6.16 11.58
C GLY A 7 -0.86 6.35 12.49
N GLY A 8 -0.98 5.53 13.54
CA GLY A 8 -2.09 5.60 14.49
C GLY A 8 -2.54 4.24 15.04
N LYS A 9 -3.47 4.23 16.00
CA LYS A 9 -3.99 3.02 16.67
C LYS A 9 -4.76 2.09 15.71
N GLY A 10 -5.02 0.84 16.11
CA GLY A 10 -5.86 -0.09 15.35
C GLY A 10 -7.28 0.46 15.11
N GLY A 11 -7.86 0.20 13.94
CA GLY A 11 -9.25 0.58 13.65
C GLY A 11 -9.53 2.05 13.27
N VAL A 12 -8.54 2.95 13.29
CA VAL A 12 -8.76 4.39 12.97
C VAL A 12 -8.82 4.72 11.47
N GLY A 13 -8.85 3.72 10.59
CA GLY A 13 -8.97 3.93 9.14
C GLY A 13 -7.67 4.26 8.38
N LYS A 14 -6.49 3.96 8.94
CA LYS A 14 -5.18 4.28 8.32
C LYS A 14 -5.03 3.74 6.91
N THR A 15 -5.37 2.47 6.69
CA THR A 15 -5.25 1.80 5.38
C THR A 15 -6.10 2.48 4.33
N VAL A 16 -7.33 2.86 4.70
CA VAL A 16 -8.27 3.56 3.82
C VAL A 16 -7.73 4.94 3.43
N MET A 17 -7.22 5.71 4.40
CA MET A 17 -6.63 7.02 4.13
C MET A 17 -5.37 6.91 3.27
N ALA A 18 -4.52 5.92 3.52
CA ALA A 18 -3.32 5.67 2.72
C ALA A 18 -3.68 5.32 1.27
N GLY A 19 -4.65 4.43 1.07
CA GLY A 19 -5.16 4.07 -0.26
C GLY A 19 -5.76 5.26 -1.01
N THR A 20 -6.59 6.05 -0.32
CA THR A 20 -7.21 7.25 -0.89
C THR A 20 -6.16 8.28 -1.32
N ALA A 21 -5.17 8.54 -0.47
CA ALA A 21 -4.10 9.49 -0.78
C ALA A 21 -3.23 9.00 -1.95
N ALA A 22 -2.94 7.70 -2.01
CA ALA A 22 -2.16 7.12 -3.10
C ALA A 22 -2.89 7.25 -4.44
N LEU A 23 -4.18 6.87 -4.47
CA LEU A 23 -5.01 7.00 -5.66
C LEU A 23 -5.15 8.45 -6.11
N TRP A 24 -5.37 9.37 -5.16
CA TRP A 24 -5.44 10.80 -5.48
C TRP A 24 -4.13 11.30 -6.10
N ALA A 25 -2.97 10.94 -5.53
CA ALA A 25 -1.68 11.35 -6.08
C ALA A 25 -1.45 10.78 -7.49
N ALA A 26 -1.81 9.52 -7.72
CA ALA A 26 -1.70 8.88 -9.03
C ALA A 26 -2.58 9.55 -10.09
N LYS A 27 -3.83 9.89 -9.75
CA LYS A 27 -4.73 10.66 -10.62
C LYS A 27 -4.21 12.05 -10.99
N GLN A 28 -3.29 12.60 -10.21
CA GLN A 28 -2.60 13.86 -10.52
C GLN A 28 -1.32 13.66 -11.36
N GLY A 29 -1.15 12.48 -11.97
CA GLY A 29 -0.01 12.16 -12.83
C GLY A 29 1.26 11.75 -12.07
N LYS A 30 1.18 11.51 -10.75
CA LYS A 30 2.36 11.15 -9.95
C LYS A 30 2.51 9.63 -9.89
N ARG A 31 3.70 9.13 -10.22
CA ARG A 31 4.05 7.72 -9.97
C ARG A 31 4.04 7.46 -8.46
N THR A 32 3.10 6.65 -8.02
CA THR A 32 2.78 6.50 -6.60
C THR A 32 2.88 5.03 -6.21
N LEU A 33 3.55 4.76 -5.08
CA LEU A 33 3.62 3.46 -4.45
C LEU A 33 2.98 3.54 -3.07
N LEU A 34 1.98 2.70 -2.86
CA LEU A 34 1.33 2.46 -1.58
C LEU A 34 1.96 1.22 -0.94
N ALA A 35 2.68 1.41 0.16
CA ALA A 35 3.35 0.32 0.86
C ALA A 35 2.75 0.11 2.26
N SER A 36 2.54 -1.15 2.65
CA SER A 36 2.14 -1.55 4.01
C SER A 36 3.21 -2.44 4.64
N THR A 37 3.66 -2.07 5.83
CA THR A 37 4.54 -2.88 6.70
C THR A 37 3.74 -3.68 7.75
N ASN A 38 2.41 -3.59 7.72
CA ASN A 38 1.56 -4.22 8.73
C ASN A 38 1.46 -5.73 8.48
N PRO A 39 1.70 -6.61 9.47
CA PRO A 39 1.61 -8.06 9.31
C PRO A 39 0.19 -8.58 8.99
N VAL A 40 -0.84 -7.76 9.26
CA VAL A 40 -2.23 -8.11 8.92
C VAL A 40 -2.48 -7.70 7.48
N HIS A 41 -2.87 -8.64 6.60
CA HIS A 41 -3.24 -8.52 5.17
C HIS A 41 -4.32 -7.46 4.83
N SER A 42 -4.16 -6.27 5.38
CA SER A 42 -5.15 -5.20 5.42
C SER A 42 -5.21 -4.51 4.08
N LEU A 43 -4.09 -4.46 3.35
CA LEU A 43 -4.01 -3.82 2.05
C LEU A 43 -4.61 -4.74 0.98
N SER A 44 -4.26 -6.02 1.00
CA SER A 44 -4.85 -7.02 0.11
C SER A 44 -6.37 -7.11 0.27
N ASN A 45 -6.86 -7.07 1.51
CA ASN A 45 -8.30 -7.01 1.79
C ASN A 45 -8.96 -5.71 1.30
N LEU A 46 -8.31 -4.55 1.47
CA LEU A 46 -8.85 -3.27 1.04
C LEU A 46 -8.96 -3.19 -0.49
N LEU A 47 -8.01 -3.78 -1.20
CA LEU A 47 -7.92 -3.72 -2.66
C LEU A 47 -8.66 -4.86 -3.36
N GLU A 48 -9.18 -5.84 -2.60
CA GLU A 48 -9.72 -7.09 -3.12
C GLU A 48 -8.76 -7.79 -4.10
N HIS A 49 -7.46 -7.55 -3.94
CA HIS A 49 -6.39 -8.00 -4.81
C HIS A 49 -5.17 -8.36 -3.97
N ASP A 50 -4.56 -9.50 -4.26
CA ASP A 50 -3.36 -9.95 -3.57
C ASP A 50 -2.14 -9.12 -3.97
N VAL A 51 -1.60 -8.39 -2.99
CA VAL A 51 -0.40 -7.54 -3.10
C VAL A 51 0.70 -7.97 -2.11
N PHE A 52 0.57 -9.16 -1.52
CA PHE A 52 1.51 -9.65 -0.53
C PHE A 52 2.79 -10.16 -1.20
N GLY A 53 3.94 -9.59 -0.84
CA GLY A 53 5.24 -9.96 -1.41
C GLY A 53 5.43 -9.61 -2.90
N LYS A 54 4.43 -8.98 -3.55
CA LYS A 54 4.49 -8.60 -4.97
C LYS A 54 3.85 -7.24 -5.21
N VAL A 55 4.45 -6.49 -6.13
CA VAL A 55 3.88 -5.19 -6.55
C VAL A 55 2.73 -5.46 -7.51
N ALA A 56 1.55 -4.91 -7.22
CA ALA A 56 0.43 -4.91 -8.16
C ALA A 56 -0.07 -3.50 -8.44
N VAL A 57 -0.71 -3.31 -9.59
CA VAL A 57 -1.41 -2.07 -9.92
C VAL A 57 -2.67 -1.98 -9.06
N VAL A 58 -2.94 -0.80 -8.52
CA VAL A 58 -4.14 -0.52 -7.73
C VAL A 58 -5.26 -0.09 -8.67
N CYS A 59 -6.29 -0.93 -8.80
CA CYS A 59 -7.43 -0.68 -9.69
C CYS A 59 -6.97 -0.42 -11.15
N ASP A 60 -7.74 0.40 -11.89
CA ASP A 60 -7.44 0.81 -13.26
C ASP A 60 -6.40 1.94 -13.39
N GLU A 61 -5.77 2.36 -12.28
CA GLU A 61 -4.85 3.50 -12.27
C GLU A 61 -3.39 3.05 -12.46
N LYS A 62 -2.89 3.16 -13.70
CA LYS A 62 -1.55 2.71 -14.11
C LYS A 62 -0.40 3.36 -13.34
N LEU A 63 -0.63 4.53 -12.75
CA LEU A 63 0.39 5.23 -11.96
C LEU A 63 0.34 4.90 -10.46
N CYS A 64 -0.60 4.06 -10.02
CA CYS A 64 -0.75 3.65 -8.63
C CYS A 64 -0.38 2.18 -8.45
N HIS A 65 0.66 1.92 -7.68
CA HIS A 65 1.08 0.56 -7.31
C HIS A 65 0.89 0.32 -5.82
N ALA A 66 0.62 -0.92 -5.43
CA ALA A 66 0.53 -1.38 -4.06
C ALA A 66 1.52 -2.50 -3.79
N PHE A 67 2.08 -2.50 -2.59
CA PHE A 67 3.00 -3.53 -2.11
C PHE A 67 2.78 -3.76 -0.61
N GLU A 68 2.49 -5.00 -0.23
CA GLU A 68 2.42 -5.40 1.17
C GLU A 68 3.66 -6.23 1.50
N ILE A 69 4.44 -5.77 2.48
CA ILE A 69 5.74 -6.32 2.81
C ILE A 69 5.55 -7.65 3.55
N ASP A 70 6.12 -8.72 2.99
CA ASP A 70 6.30 -9.96 3.72
C ASP A 70 7.50 -9.81 4.67
N THR A 71 7.22 -9.78 5.96
CA THR A 71 8.24 -9.64 7.00
C THR A 71 8.97 -10.95 7.30
N HIS A 72 8.45 -12.11 6.89
CA HIS A 72 9.12 -13.40 7.06
C HIS A 72 10.23 -13.56 6.00
N ASP A 73 9.87 -13.41 4.72
CA ASP A 73 10.80 -13.52 3.59
C ASP A 73 11.90 -12.44 3.61
N THR A 74 11.61 -11.24 4.12
CA THR A 74 12.59 -10.14 4.15
C THR A 74 13.72 -10.40 5.14
N ILE A 75 13.44 -11.09 6.24
CA ILE A 75 14.45 -11.41 7.27
C ILE A 75 15.35 -12.56 6.81
N GLU A 76 14.81 -13.55 6.09
CA GLU A 76 15.61 -14.68 5.57
C GLU A 76 16.58 -14.29 4.44
N ARG A 77 16.36 -13.16 3.78
CA ARG A 77 17.22 -12.63 2.71
C ARG A 77 18.29 -11.63 3.17
N SER A 78 18.34 -11.31 4.46
CA SER A 78 19.29 -10.35 5.07
C SER A 78 20.46 -11.06 5.74
#